data_AF-A0A533VIW7-F1
#
_entry.id   AF-A0A533VIW7-F1
#
_cell.length_a   1.000
_cell.length_b   1.000
_cell.length_c   1.000
_cell.angle_alpha   90.00
_cell.angle_beta   90.00
_cell.angle_gamma   90.00
#
_symmetry.space_group_name_H-M   'P 1'
#
loop_
_entity.id
_entity.type
_entity.pdbx_description
1 polymer ?
#
loop_
_entity_poly.entity_id
_entity_poly.type
_entity_poly.pdbx_seq_one_letter_code
_entity_poly.pdbx_strand_id
1 'polypeptide(L)'
;MTSIEFIIPSVLMKGSVEKKIPLDAIDLQDAFTKVTEQLGEDFKRKVLDLNGKPRSLINIYINGKNMRFSNDGMAMKLNKGDSIYILPAVAGGSELKNEDLQRYSRQIMLDEIGFVGLEKLRKAKVCVVGIGGIGNPVVTQLTAMGIGKLKIVDRDIIEISNLHRQHLYTENDIGRVKVEAAKEKLQQINSG
;
A
#
# COMPACT_ATOMS: atom_id res chain seq x y z
N MET A 1 -27.58 21.76 7.69
CA MET A 1 -26.83 20.49 7.78
C MET A 1 -27.61 19.45 7.01
N THR A 2 -26.94 18.61 6.25
CA THR A 2 -27.56 17.58 5.41
C THR A 2 -26.99 16.22 5.76
N SER A 3 -27.87 15.21 5.84
CA SER A 3 -27.47 13.83 6.10
C SER A 3 -26.81 13.23 4.86
N ILE A 4 -25.58 12.73 5.04
CA ILE A 4 -24.72 12.13 4.02
C ILE A 4 -24.15 10.80 4.52
N GLU A 5 -23.63 9.98 3.60
CA GLU A 5 -22.91 8.74 3.93
C GLU A 5 -21.42 8.90 3.61
N PHE A 6 -20.56 8.80 4.63
CA PHE A 6 -19.10 8.83 4.46
C PHE A 6 -18.53 7.43 4.47
N ILE A 7 -17.90 7.03 3.37
CA ILE A 7 -17.45 5.69 3.08
C ILE A 7 -15.92 5.64 3.12
N ILE A 8 -15.41 4.73 3.96
CA ILE A 8 -14.00 4.58 4.24
C ILE A 8 -13.57 3.16 3.88
N PRO A 9 -12.61 3.00 2.95
CA PRO A 9 -12.11 1.70 2.58
C PRO A 9 -11.35 1.07 3.76
N SER A 10 -11.41 -0.25 3.83
CA SER A 10 -10.78 -1.05 4.90
C SER A 10 -9.29 -0.73 5.08
N VAL A 11 -8.58 -0.35 4.00
CA VAL A 11 -7.16 0.01 4.02
C VAL A 11 -6.82 1.21 4.92
N LEU A 12 -7.78 2.12 5.14
CA LEU A 12 -7.60 3.26 6.05
C LEU A 12 -8.00 2.92 7.50
N MET A 13 -8.63 1.75 7.71
CA MET A 13 -9.17 1.29 8.98
C MET A 13 -8.34 0.15 9.58
N LYS A 14 -8.50 -0.11 10.88
CA LYS A 14 -7.86 -1.24 11.59
C LYS A 14 -8.58 -2.59 11.34
N GLY A 15 -9.46 -2.70 10.34
CA GLY A 15 -10.35 -3.85 10.13
C GLY A 15 -10.52 -4.28 8.67
N SER A 16 -11.15 -5.43 8.44
CA SER A 16 -11.22 -6.10 7.13
C SER A 16 -12.34 -5.61 6.20
N VAL A 17 -13.25 -4.76 6.67
CA VAL A 17 -14.45 -4.35 5.92
C VAL A 17 -14.49 -2.83 5.78
N GLU A 18 -15.02 -2.38 4.65
CA GLU A 18 -15.38 -0.98 4.41
C GLU A 18 -16.32 -0.46 5.51
N LYS A 19 -16.09 0.76 5.97
CA LYS A 19 -16.93 1.39 7.00
C LYS A 19 -17.75 2.51 6.38
N LYS A 20 -19.06 2.44 6.58
CA LYS A 20 -20.02 3.47 6.19
C LYS A 20 -20.45 4.23 7.43
N ILE A 21 -20.31 5.54 7.41
CA ILE A 21 -20.58 6.43 8.54
C ILE A 21 -21.64 7.43 8.10
N PRO A 22 -22.90 7.27 8.55
CA PRO A 22 -23.90 8.30 8.36
C PRO A 22 -23.56 9.50 9.25
N LEU A 23 -23.53 10.70 8.67
CA LEU A 23 -23.27 11.94 9.40
C LEU A 23 -24.00 13.13 8.78
N ASP A 24 -24.21 14.17 9.58
CA ASP A 24 -24.76 15.43 9.09
C ASP A 24 -23.62 16.42 8.82
N ALA A 25 -23.46 16.88 7.58
CA ALA A 25 -22.43 17.84 7.22
C ALA A 25 -22.97 18.95 6.32
N ILE A 26 -22.30 20.11 6.32
CA ILE A 26 -22.64 21.26 5.48
C ILE A 26 -21.79 21.24 4.19
N ASP A 27 -20.51 20.93 4.33
CA ASP A 27 -19.53 20.85 3.25
C ASP A 27 -18.54 19.70 3.51
N LEU A 28 -17.60 19.51 2.57
CA LEU A 28 -16.56 18.50 2.69
C LEU A 28 -15.66 18.72 3.92
N GLN A 29 -15.34 19.97 4.28
CA GLN A 29 -14.51 20.28 5.44
C GLN A 29 -15.18 19.85 6.76
N ASP A 30 -16.46 20.15 6.92
CA ASP A 30 -17.28 19.76 8.06
C ASP A 30 -17.41 18.23 8.13
N ALA A 31 -17.61 17.56 6.99
CA ALA A 31 -17.65 16.10 6.91
C ALA A 31 -16.34 15.43 7.38
N PHE A 32 -15.19 15.93 6.92
CA PHE A 32 -13.87 15.44 7.33
C PHE A 32 -13.61 15.69 8.82
N THR A 33 -13.96 16.88 9.32
CA THR A 33 -13.83 17.21 10.75
C THR A 33 -14.59 16.19 11.60
N LYS A 34 -15.90 16.02 11.35
CA LYS A 34 -16.78 15.12 12.11
C LYS A 34 -16.35 13.66 12.05
N VAL A 35 -15.98 13.16 10.86
CA VAL A 35 -15.56 11.76 10.74
C VAL A 35 -14.22 11.50 11.44
N THR A 36 -13.30 12.48 11.44
CA THR A 36 -12.04 12.35 12.18
C THR A 36 -12.21 12.43 13.70
N GLU A 37 -13.14 13.25 14.20
CA GLU A 37 -13.50 13.27 15.62
C GLU A 37 -14.08 11.92 16.07
N GLN A 38 -14.93 11.30 15.24
CA GLN A 38 -15.54 10.01 15.55
C GLN A 38 -14.54 8.84 15.49
N LEU A 39 -13.55 8.88 14.60
CA LEU A 39 -12.58 7.80 14.39
C LEU A 39 -11.26 7.99 15.14
N GLY A 40 -11.05 9.18 15.71
CA GLY A 40 -9.89 9.51 16.52
C GLY A 40 -8.64 9.92 15.72
N GLU A 41 -7.59 10.26 16.47
CA GLU A 41 -6.36 10.85 15.96
C GLU A 41 -5.59 9.94 14.98
N ASP A 42 -5.65 8.61 15.14
CA ASP A 42 -5.02 7.66 14.22
C ASP A 42 -5.56 7.80 12.79
N PHE A 43 -6.88 7.91 12.64
CA PHE A 43 -7.50 8.06 11.33
C PHE A 43 -7.22 9.45 10.76
N LYS A 44 -7.38 10.49 11.60
CA LYS A 44 -7.08 11.88 11.25
C LYS A 44 -5.70 12.04 10.64
N ARG A 45 -4.67 11.45 11.26
CA ARG A 45 -3.29 11.47 10.76
C ARG A 45 -3.13 10.85 9.38
N LYS A 46 -3.91 9.82 9.05
CA LYS A 46 -3.85 9.14 7.73
C LYS A 46 -4.52 9.93 6.62
N VAL A 47 -5.58 10.69 6.92
CA VAL A 47 -6.39 11.34 5.88
C VAL A 47 -6.18 12.84 5.78
N LEU A 48 -5.77 13.53 6.85
CA LEU A 48 -5.51 14.97 6.88
C LEU A 48 -4.01 15.29 7.07
N ASP A 49 -3.59 16.43 6.53
CA ASP A 49 -2.29 17.05 6.77
C ASP A 49 -2.27 17.90 8.05
N LEU A 50 -1.11 18.51 8.37
CA LEU A 50 -0.94 19.36 9.56
C LEU A 50 -1.81 20.64 9.52
N ASN A 51 -2.30 21.03 8.35
CA ASN A 51 -3.16 22.20 8.16
C ASN A 51 -4.66 21.82 8.15
N GLY A 52 -5.00 20.56 8.42
CA GLY A 52 -6.38 20.06 8.43
C GLY A 52 -6.99 19.88 7.03
N LYS A 53 -6.17 19.86 5.97
CA LYS A 53 -6.61 19.57 4.60
C LYS A 53 -6.44 18.08 4.29
N PRO A 54 -7.28 17.48 3.45
CA PRO A 54 -7.04 16.12 2.99
C PRO A 54 -5.66 15.99 2.35
N ARG A 55 -4.94 14.93 2.72
CA ARG A 55 -3.62 14.66 2.14
C ARG A 55 -3.75 14.50 0.63
N SER A 56 -2.72 14.93 -0.10
CA SER A 56 -2.64 14.76 -1.56
C SER A 56 -2.79 13.31 -2.03
N LEU A 57 -2.55 12.36 -1.11
CA LEU A 57 -2.73 10.93 -1.30
C LEU A 57 -4.15 10.45 -0.99
N ILE A 58 -5.15 11.32 -0.86
CA ILE A 58 -6.55 10.94 -0.68
C ILE A 58 -7.37 11.53 -1.83
N ASN A 59 -7.80 10.68 -2.76
CA ASN A 59 -8.83 11.01 -3.74
C ASN A 59 -10.19 10.99 -3.05
N ILE A 60 -11.00 12.00 -3.33
CA ILE A 60 -12.33 12.16 -2.75
C ILE A 60 -13.34 12.06 -3.90
N TYR A 61 -14.37 11.26 -3.70
CA TYR A 61 -15.47 11.09 -4.65
C TYR A 61 -16.78 11.48 -3.97
N ILE A 62 -17.61 12.27 -4.64
CA ILE A 62 -18.99 12.54 -4.23
C ILE A 62 -19.92 11.92 -5.26
N ASN A 63 -20.80 11.00 -4.86
CA ASN A 63 -21.71 10.28 -5.74
C ASN A 63 -20.99 9.68 -6.97
N GLY A 64 -19.77 9.17 -6.77
CA GLY A 64 -18.91 8.60 -7.82
C GLY A 64 -18.13 9.62 -8.68
N LYS A 65 -18.32 10.94 -8.49
CA LYS A 65 -17.56 11.97 -9.20
C LYS A 65 -16.31 12.38 -8.43
N ASN A 66 -15.14 12.32 -9.06
CA ASN A 66 -13.87 12.69 -8.45
C ASN A 66 -13.76 14.21 -8.26
N MET A 67 -13.37 14.64 -7.07
CA MET A 67 -13.36 16.05 -6.65
C MET A 67 -12.05 16.80 -6.94
N ARG A 68 -11.02 16.14 -7.46
CA ARG A 68 -9.64 16.66 -7.65
C ARG A 68 -9.52 17.87 -8.59
N PHE A 69 -10.56 18.20 -9.36
CA PHE A 69 -10.55 19.28 -10.36
C PHE A 69 -11.40 20.51 -9.97
N SER A 70 -11.80 20.62 -8.70
CA SER A 70 -12.65 21.72 -8.23
C SER A 70 -11.79 22.74 -7.49
N ASN A 71 -11.64 23.96 -8.02
CA ASN A 71 -10.77 25.01 -7.46
C ASN A 71 -11.10 25.40 -6.00
N ASP A 72 -12.29 25.05 -5.48
CA ASP A 72 -12.74 25.26 -4.09
C ASP A 72 -13.19 23.97 -3.38
N GLY A 73 -12.65 22.81 -3.76
CA GLY A 73 -13.21 21.47 -3.46
C GLY A 73 -13.69 21.22 -2.01
N MET A 74 -12.99 21.70 -0.98
CA MET A 74 -13.38 21.48 0.43
C MET A 74 -14.56 22.33 0.91
N ALA A 75 -14.77 23.50 0.31
CA ALA A 75 -15.89 24.39 0.61
C ALA A 75 -17.15 24.04 -0.21
N MET A 76 -17.10 22.96 -1.00
CA MET A 76 -18.26 22.48 -1.75
C MET A 76 -19.35 22.04 -0.79
N LYS A 77 -20.53 22.66 -0.94
CA LYS A 77 -21.73 22.29 -0.20
C LYS A 77 -22.19 20.88 -0.57
N LEU A 78 -22.57 20.13 0.45
CA LEU A 78 -23.14 18.80 0.30
C LEU A 78 -24.67 18.87 0.24
N ASN A 79 -25.27 17.91 -0.44
CA ASN A 79 -26.71 17.72 -0.52
C ASN A 79 -27.13 16.53 0.33
N LYS A 80 -28.42 16.52 0.73
CA LYS A 80 -29.00 15.39 1.44
C LYS A 80 -28.93 14.13 0.56
N GLY A 81 -28.37 13.06 1.11
CA GLY A 81 -28.19 11.78 0.44
C GLY A 81 -26.88 11.66 -0.34
N ASP A 82 -26.00 12.65 -0.30
CA ASP A 82 -24.68 12.53 -0.91
C ASP A 82 -23.88 11.40 -0.26
N SER A 83 -23.16 10.65 -1.10
CA SER A 83 -22.22 9.62 -0.69
C SER A 83 -20.80 10.11 -0.95
N ILE A 84 -20.00 10.20 0.10
CA ILE A 84 -18.59 10.60 0.05
C ILE A 84 -17.74 9.34 0.17
N TYR A 85 -16.92 9.06 -0.82
CA TYR A 85 -15.98 7.95 -0.79
C TYR A 85 -14.56 8.47 -0.84
N ILE A 86 -13.72 8.05 0.12
CA ILE A 86 -12.29 8.38 0.10
C ILE A 86 -11.47 7.19 -0.38
N LEU A 87 -10.57 7.42 -1.34
CA LEU A 87 -9.63 6.42 -1.81
C LEU A 87 -8.22 6.93 -1.62
N PRO A 88 -7.27 6.10 -1.17
CA PRO A 88 -5.86 6.45 -1.32
C PRO A 88 -5.57 6.73 -2.80
N ALA A 89 -5.06 7.92 -3.10
CA ALA A 89 -4.68 8.29 -4.44
C ALA A 89 -3.49 7.43 -4.88
N VAL A 90 -3.71 6.65 -5.94
CA VAL A 90 -2.64 6.18 -6.81
C VAL A 90 -2.04 7.38 -7.51
N ALA A 91 -0.91 7.89 -7.01
CA ALA A 91 -0.31 9.10 -7.56
C ALA A 91 0.49 8.77 -8.84
N GLY A 92 -0.11 9.10 -9.99
CA GLY A 92 0.65 9.46 -11.18
C GLY A 92 0.78 8.37 -12.23
N GLY A 93 -0.26 8.18 -13.05
CA GLY A 93 -0.15 7.67 -14.43
C GLY A 93 0.41 6.26 -14.66
N SER A 94 1.11 5.66 -13.70
CA SER A 94 1.29 4.23 -13.62
C SER A 94 0.08 3.70 -12.88
N GLU A 95 -0.79 3.00 -13.60
CA GLU A 95 -1.78 2.13 -12.98
C GLU A 95 -1.03 1.19 -12.03
N LEU A 96 -1.05 1.48 -10.72
CA LEU A 96 -0.88 0.40 -9.77
C LEU A 96 -2.06 -0.50 -10.06
N LYS A 97 -1.78 -1.72 -10.51
CA LYS A 97 -2.82 -2.74 -10.64
C LYS A 97 -3.52 -2.82 -9.28
N ASN A 98 -4.84 -3.04 -9.27
CA ASN A 98 -5.60 -3.17 -8.03
C ASN A 98 -4.95 -4.17 -7.04
N GLU A 99 -4.27 -5.18 -7.58
CA GLU A 99 -3.47 -6.18 -6.86
C GLU A 99 -2.29 -5.59 -6.05
N ASP A 100 -1.58 -4.58 -6.58
CA ASP A 100 -0.47 -3.93 -5.89
C ASP A 100 -0.96 -3.08 -4.71
N LEU A 101 -2.07 -2.35 -4.90
CA LEU A 101 -2.69 -1.58 -3.82
C LEU A 101 -3.15 -2.50 -2.69
N GLN A 102 -3.74 -3.65 -3.02
CA GLN A 102 -4.13 -4.64 -2.01
C GLN A 102 -2.89 -5.19 -1.29
N ARG A 103 -1.86 -5.61 -2.04
CA ARG A 103 -0.63 -6.21 -1.52
C ARG A 103 0.17 -5.26 -0.61
N TYR A 104 0.38 -4.02 -1.04
CA TYR A 104 1.25 -3.05 -0.34
C TYR A 104 0.48 -2.05 0.52
N SER A 105 -0.85 -2.15 0.63
CA SER A 105 -1.70 -1.24 1.43
C SER A 105 -1.10 -0.92 2.80
N ARG A 106 -0.71 -1.93 3.58
CA ARG A 106 -0.11 -1.74 4.92
C ARG A 106 1.24 -1.02 4.89
N GLN A 107 2.05 -1.28 3.87
CA GLN A 107 3.35 -0.65 3.68
C GLN A 107 3.18 0.83 3.29
N ILE A 108 2.21 1.14 2.43
CA ILE A 108 1.87 2.53 2.03
C ILE A 108 1.36 3.35 3.22
N MET A 109 0.77 2.72 4.23
CA MET A 109 0.28 3.41 5.43
C MET A 109 1.39 3.82 6.41
N LEU A 110 2.63 3.36 6.23
CA LEU A 110 3.76 3.78 7.06
C LEU A 110 4.26 5.15 6.60
N ASP A 111 4.37 6.11 7.52
CA ASP A 111 4.75 7.50 7.21
C ASP A 111 6.13 7.58 6.53
N GLU A 112 7.06 6.69 6.91
CA GLU A 112 8.43 6.63 6.39
C GLU A 112 8.50 6.08 4.95
N ILE A 113 7.50 5.30 4.54
CA ILE A 113 7.45 4.71 3.20
C ILE A 113 6.45 5.50 2.35
N GLY A 114 5.18 5.48 2.72
CA GLY A 114 4.14 6.11 1.94
C GLY A 114 4.06 5.58 0.50
N PHE A 115 3.31 6.28 -0.33
CA PHE A 115 3.29 6.01 -1.76
C PHE A 115 4.65 6.32 -2.43
N VAL A 116 5.30 7.41 -2.02
CA VAL A 116 6.58 7.87 -2.59
C VAL A 116 7.69 6.83 -2.38
N GLY A 117 7.74 6.19 -1.21
CA GLY A 117 8.69 5.12 -0.92
C GLY A 117 8.41 3.86 -1.72
N LEU A 118 7.13 3.49 -1.91
CA LEU A 118 6.77 2.37 -2.78
C LEU A 118 7.20 2.62 -4.24
N GLU A 119 6.95 3.81 -4.78
CA GLU A 119 7.43 4.25 -6.09
C GLU A 119 8.96 4.14 -6.21
N LYS A 120 9.70 4.57 -5.17
CA LYS A 120 11.16 4.44 -5.13
C LYS A 120 11.59 2.98 -5.15
N LEU A 121 10.94 2.10 -4.38
CA LEU A 121 11.21 0.66 -4.38
C LEU A 121 10.97 0.04 -5.77
N ARG A 122 9.85 0.37 -6.42
CA ARG A 122 9.52 -0.10 -7.78
C ARG A 122 10.51 0.37 -8.85
N LYS A 123 11.14 1.53 -8.68
CA LYS A 123 12.15 2.05 -9.61
C LYS A 123 13.55 1.56 -9.28
N ALA A 124 13.77 1.06 -8.06
CA ALA A 124 15.07 0.62 -7.59
C ALA A 124 15.52 -0.68 -8.25
N LYS A 125 16.84 -0.77 -8.43
CA LYS A 125 17.54 -1.95 -8.95
C LYS A 125 18.57 -2.36 -7.91
N VAL A 126 18.44 -3.56 -7.38
CA VAL A 126 19.31 -4.09 -6.32
C VAL A 126 20.04 -5.32 -6.82
N CYS A 127 21.35 -5.40 -6.55
CA CYS A 127 22.14 -6.60 -6.79
C CYS A 127 22.57 -7.20 -5.45
N VAL A 128 22.23 -8.46 -5.22
CA VAL A 128 22.65 -9.22 -4.04
C VAL A 128 23.67 -10.26 -4.49
N VAL A 129 24.86 -10.23 -3.89
CA VAL A 129 25.94 -11.19 -4.16
C VAL A 129 25.99 -12.16 -2.99
N GLY A 130 25.74 -13.44 -3.27
CA GLY A 130 25.54 -14.50 -2.30
C GLY A 130 24.08 -14.62 -1.86
N ILE A 131 23.52 -15.82 -1.95
CA ILE A 131 22.19 -16.21 -1.46
C ILE A 131 22.28 -17.32 -0.40
N GLY A 132 23.36 -17.30 0.38
CA GLY A 132 23.52 -18.11 1.58
C GLY A 132 22.62 -17.64 2.73
N GLY A 133 23.02 -17.92 3.98
CA GLY A 133 22.16 -17.66 5.16
C GLY A 133 21.73 -16.20 5.37
N ILE A 134 22.51 -15.22 4.88
CA ILE A 134 22.16 -13.79 4.95
C ILE A 134 21.43 -13.33 3.70
N GLY A 135 21.90 -13.76 2.52
CA GLY A 135 21.29 -13.34 1.26
C GLY A 135 19.85 -13.83 1.13
N ASN A 136 19.56 -15.03 1.64
CA ASN A 136 18.23 -15.66 1.60
C ASN A 136 17.10 -14.79 2.22
N PRO A 137 17.19 -14.31 3.47
CA PRO A 137 16.19 -13.38 4.01
C PRO A 137 16.19 -12.02 3.31
N VAL A 138 17.35 -11.51 2.87
CA VAL A 138 17.45 -10.22 2.18
C VAL A 138 16.68 -10.23 0.86
N VAL A 139 16.92 -11.22 -0.02
CA VAL A 139 16.23 -11.29 -1.31
C VAL A 139 14.73 -11.55 -1.14
N THR A 140 14.36 -12.33 -0.12
CA THR A 140 12.97 -12.61 0.21
C THR A 140 12.25 -11.34 0.62
N GLN A 141 12.85 -10.55 1.51
CA GLN A 141 12.28 -9.30 1.98
C GLN A 141 12.18 -8.25 0.86
N LEU A 142 13.25 -8.07 0.07
CA LEU A 142 13.26 -7.13 -1.07
C LEU A 142 12.17 -7.48 -2.09
N THR A 143 12.00 -8.77 -2.38
CA THR A 143 10.95 -9.27 -3.28
C THR A 143 9.56 -8.99 -2.71
N ALA A 144 9.33 -9.30 -1.42
CA ALA A 144 8.06 -9.06 -0.76
C ALA A 144 7.70 -7.57 -0.66
N MET A 145 8.71 -6.68 -0.57
CA MET A 145 8.53 -5.22 -0.54
C MET A 145 8.26 -4.59 -1.91
N GLY A 146 8.31 -5.37 -3.00
CA GLY A 146 8.04 -4.88 -4.35
C GLY A 146 9.19 -4.11 -4.99
N ILE A 147 10.44 -4.56 -4.77
CA ILE A 147 11.60 -3.99 -5.47
C ILE A 147 11.47 -4.18 -6.99
N GLY A 148 11.78 -3.15 -7.77
CA GLY A 148 11.59 -3.17 -9.22
C GLY A 148 12.44 -4.17 -9.97
N LYS A 149 13.72 -4.28 -9.61
CA LYS A 149 14.61 -5.26 -10.22
C LYS A 149 15.58 -5.81 -9.18
N LEU A 150 15.53 -7.13 -9.01
CA LEU A 150 16.45 -7.87 -8.16
C LEU A 150 17.38 -8.73 -9.03
N LYS A 151 18.68 -8.49 -8.94
CA LYS A 151 19.72 -9.35 -9.51
C LYS A 151 20.36 -10.14 -8.37
N ILE A 152 20.48 -11.45 -8.55
CA ILE A 152 21.08 -12.35 -7.55
C ILE A 152 22.27 -13.02 -8.24
N VAL A 153 23.41 -13.01 -7.57
CA VAL A 153 24.65 -13.64 -8.05
C VAL A 153 25.12 -14.62 -7.01
N ASP A 154 25.08 -15.91 -7.32
CA ASP A 154 25.65 -16.98 -6.51
C ASP A 154 26.04 -18.12 -7.45
N ARG A 155 27.14 -18.81 -7.15
CA ARG A 155 27.69 -19.88 -7.99
C ARG A 155 27.45 -21.27 -7.41
N ASP A 156 26.93 -21.35 -6.19
CA ASP A 156 26.82 -22.59 -5.45
C ASP A 156 25.52 -23.34 -5.80
N ILE A 157 25.52 -24.61 -5.42
CA ILE A 157 24.35 -25.50 -5.42
C ILE A 157 23.78 -25.65 -4.01
N ILE A 158 22.55 -26.12 -3.91
CA ILE A 158 21.87 -26.35 -2.64
C ILE A 158 22.32 -27.68 -2.03
N GLU A 159 22.66 -27.64 -0.74
CA GLU A 159 23.08 -28.81 0.03
C GLU A 159 22.22 -28.96 1.30
N ILE A 160 22.09 -30.18 1.82
CA ILE A 160 21.35 -30.45 3.06
C ILE A 160 21.87 -29.62 4.25
N SER A 161 23.20 -29.42 4.33
CA SER A 161 23.89 -28.62 5.34
C SER A 161 23.54 -27.12 5.29
N ASN A 162 22.89 -26.66 4.23
CA ASN A 162 22.50 -25.26 4.03
C ASN A 162 21.08 -24.97 4.54
N LEU A 163 20.21 -25.99 4.60
CA LEU A 163 18.77 -25.82 4.79
C LEU A 163 18.38 -25.22 6.15
N HIS A 164 19.16 -25.47 7.20
CA HIS A 164 18.87 -24.93 8.54
C HIS A 164 18.87 -23.39 8.61
N ARG A 165 19.48 -22.71 7.64
CA ARG A 165 19.60 -21.24 7.57
C ARG A 165 19.18 -20.61 6.25
N GLN A 166 18.80 -21.41 5.25
CA GLN A 166 18.43 -20.93 3.92
C GLN A 166 16.99 -21.34 3.60
N HIS A 167 16.04 -20.71 4.30
CA HIS A 167 14.63 -21.14 4.36
C HIS A 167 13.84 -20.99 3.06
N LEU A 168 14.39 -20.29 2.06
CA LEU A 168 13.84 -20.33 0.72
C LEU A 168 13.87 -21.77 0.15
N TYR A 169 14.84 -22.61 0.50
CA TYR A 169 15.02 -23.94 -0.07
C TYR A 169 14.41 -25.05 0.78
N THR A 170 14.04 -26.16 0.15
CA THR A 170 13.59 -27.39 0.83
C THR A 170 14.45 -28.58 0.42
N GLU A 171 14.24 -29.75 1.03
CA GLU A 171 14.95 -30.98 0.67
C GLU A 171 14.78 -31.37 -0.81
N ASN A 172 13.64 -31.00 -1.41
CA ASN A 172 13.38 -31.23 -2.84
C ASN A 172 14.26 -30.38 -3.78
N ASP A 173 14.96 -29.37 -3.25
CA ASP A 173 15.83 -28.50 -4.04
C ASP A 173 17.32 -28.91 -3.97
N ILE A 174 17.67 -29.94 -3.20
CA ILE A 174 19.07 -30.38 -3.05
C ILE A 174 19.67 -30.72 -4.42
N GLY A 175 20.89 -30.23 -4.67
CA GLY A 175 21.62 -30.40 -5.93
C GLY A 175 21.28 -29.36 -7.02
N ARG A 176 20.23 -28.55 -6.84
CA ARG A 176 19.89 -27.48 -7.79
C ARG A 176 20.80 -26.27 -7.59
N VAL A 177 20.99 -25.48 -8.65
CA VAL A 177 21.69 -24.19 -8.59
C VAL A 177 20.89 -23.21 -7.74
N LYS A 178 21.55 -22.57 -6.75
CA LYS A 178 20.88 -21.69 -5.78
C LYS A 178 20.09 -20.56 -6.43
N VAL A 179 20.67 -19.89 -7.42
CA VAL A 179 20.03 -18.73 -8.07
C VAL A 179 18.81 -19.11 -8.91
N GLU A 180 18.81 -20.30 -9.51
CA GLU A 180 17.68 -20.78 -10.32
C GLU A 180 16.50 -21.15 -9.44
N ALA A 181 16.74 -21.97 -8.41
CA ALA A 181 15.73 -22.33 -7.42
C ALA A 181 15.20 -21.09 -6.69
N ALA A 182 16.07 -20.13 -6.36
CA ALA A 182 15.65 -18.89 -5.72
C ALA A 182 14.74 -18.06 -6.62
N LYS A 183 15.07 -17.92 -7.92
CA LYS A 183 14.25 -17.19 -8.88
C LYS A 183 12.82 -17.73 -8.91
N GLU A 184 12.67 -19.05 -9.06
CA GLU A 184 11.35 -19.70 -9.11
C GLU A 184 10.54 -19.42 -7.84
N LYS A 185 11.16 -19.54 -6.67
CA LYS A 185 10.47 -19.36 -5.39
C LYS A 185 10.14 -17.90 -5.10
N LEU A 186 11.03 -16.98 -5.42
CA LEU A 186 10.78 -15.54 -5.27
C LEU A 186 9.63 -15.10 -6.18
N GLN A 187 9.53 -15.63 -7.40
CA GLN A 187 8.40 -15.37 -8.31
C GLN A 187 7.05 -15.88 -7.75
N GLN A 188 7.05 -16.91 -6.90
CA GLN A 188 5.85 -17.38 -6.20
C GLN A 188 5.45 -16.46 -5.04
N ILE A 189 6.43 -15.80 -4.40
CA ILE A 189 6.16 -14.80 -3.34
C ILE A 189 5.56 -13.54 -3.95
N ASN A 190 6.16 -13.06 -5.04
CA ASN A 190 5.73 -11.87 -5.75
C ASN A 190 6.04 -12.00 -7.24
N SER A 191 5.01 -12.03 -8.07
CA SER A 191 5.10 -12.24 -9.51
C SER A 191 5.20 -10.94 -10.32
N GLY A 192 5.12 -9.78 -9.65
CA GLY A 192 5.11 -8.45 -10.25
C GLY A 192 6.48 -7.86 -10.56
#